data_AF-A0A3C0FLR0-F1
#
_entry.id   AF-A0A3C0FLR0-F1
#
_cell.length_a   1.000
_cell.length_b   1.000
_cell.length_c   1.000
_cell.angle_alpha   90.00
_cell.angle_beta   90.00
_cell.angle_gamma   90.00
#
_symmetry.space_group_name_H-M   'P 1'
#
loop_
_entity.id
_entity.type
_entity.pdbx_description
1 polymer ?
#
loop_
_entity_poly.entity_id
_entity_poly.type
_entity_poly.pdbx_seq_one_letter_code
_entity_poly.pdbx_strand_id
1 'polypeptide(L)'
;FILLIVVCIVWGISVIADSAQFSSCVIELADPHQVGTALTLQNAIGFLIALVSIHLVPVVADHAGWWGAFAMLAGGPVLGTIAMVRLRMMPEAIQLAGGKK
;
A
#
# COMPACT_ATOMS: atom_id res chain seq x y z
N PHE A 1 1.54 -24.56 -12.03
CA PHE A 1 2.41 -24.57 -10.84
C PHE A 1 3.58 -23.59 -10.97
N ILE A 2 4.43 -23.72 -11.99
CA ILE A 2 5.59 -22.82 -12.21
C ILE A 2 5.17 -21.34 -12.28
N LEU A 3 4.10 -21.01 -13.01
CA LEU A 3 3.56 -19.64 -13.08
C LEU A 3 3.23 -19.08 -11.70
N LEU A 4 2.60 -19.88 -10.84
CA LEU A 4 2.25 -19.46 -9.47
C LEU A 4 3.50 -19.17 -8.64
N ILE A 5 4.54 -20.00 -8.77
CA ILE A 5 5.82 -19.75 -8.10
C ILE A 5 6.43 -18.43 -8.55
N VAL A 6 6.48 -18.18 -9.87
CA VAL A 6 7.01 -16.92 -10.42
C VAL A 6 6.22 -15.73 -9.89
N VAL A 7 4.88 -15.82 -9.88
CA VAL A 7 4.02 -14.76 -9.32
C VAL A 7 4.30 -14.55 -7.83
N CYS A 8 4.41 -15.62 -7.04
CA CYS A 8 4.72 -15.51 -5.61
C CYS A 8 6.11 -14.90 -5.34
N ILE A 9 7.12 -15.22 -6.16
CA ILE A 9 8.46 -14.63 -6.05
C ILE A 9 8.42 -13.14 -6.37
N VAL A 10 7.85 -12.78 -7.53
CA VAL A 10 7.75 -11.38 -7.96
C VAL A 10 6.95 -10.57 -6.93
N TRP A 11 5.82 -11.11 -6.48
CA TRP A 11 4.99 -10.47 -5.46
C TRP A 11 5.72 -10.34 -4.11
N GLY A 12 6.36 -11.41 -3.65
CA GLY A 12 7.09 -11.41 -2.38
C GLY A 12 8.25 -10.42 -2.35
N ILE A 13 8.95 -10.21 -3.47
CA ILE A 13 9.98 -9.18 -3.59
C ILE A 13 9.36 -7.77 -3.61
N SER A 14 8.30 -7.59 -4.41
CA SER A 14 7.70 -6.27 -4.63
C SER A 14 7.04 -5.71 -3.37
N VAL A 15 6.29 -6.53 -2.64
CA VAL A 15 5.50 -6.09 -1.47
C VAL A 15 6.37 -5.60 -0.30
N ILE A 16 7.64 -6.02 -0.24
CA ILE A 16 8.58 -5.57 0.81
C ILE A 16 8.93 -4.09 0.65
N ALA A 17 9.02 -3.60 -0.59
CA ALA A 17 9.44 -2.24 -0.88
C ALA A 17 8.36 -1.20 -0.51
N ASP A 18 7.08 -1.56 -0.61
CA ASP A 18 5.95 -0.65 -0.42
C ASP A 18 5.97 0.04 0.95
N SER A 19 6.20 -0.70 2.04
CA SER A 19 6.19 -0.15 3.40
C SER A 19 7.30 0.89 3.60
N ALA A 20 8.51 0.63 3.08
CA ALA A 20 9.63 1.55 3.15
C ALA A 20 9.39 2.78 2.28
N GLN A 21 8.84 2.58 1.08
CA GLN A 21 8.51 3.65 0.14
C GLN A 21 7.48 4.62 0.75
N PHE A 22 6.35 4.12 1.24
CA PHE A 22 5.30 4.98 1.80
C PHE A 22 5.75 5.74 3.05
N SER A 23 6.49 5.07 3.94
CA SER A 23 7.00 5.72 5.16
C SER A 23 8.02 6.82 4.83
N SER A 24 8.88 6.58 3.84
CA SER A 24 9.85 7.59 3.37
C SER A 24 9.13 8.81 2.79
N CYS A 25 8.08 8.60 1.99
CA CYS A 25 7.28 9.71 1.48
C CYS A 25 6.64 10.54 2.60
N VAL A 26 6.14 9.91 3.66
CA VAL A 26 5.58 10.61 4.82
C VAL A 26 6.66 11.39 5.56
N ILE A 27 7.83 10.79 5.80
CA ILE A 27 8.94 11.45 6.51
C ILE A 27 9.45 12.68 5.76
N GLU A 28 9.58 12.59 4.43
CA GLU A 28 10.15 13.66 3.60
C GLU A 28 9.16 14.79 3.31
N LEU A 29 7.85 14.51 3.29
CA LEU A 29 6.81 15.51 2.97
C LEU A 29 6.11 16.08 4.21
N ALA A 30 6.12 15.39 5.34
CA ALA A 30 5.50 15.89 6.55
C ALA A 30 6.32 17.02 7.18
N ASP A 31 5.64 17.91 7.91
CA ASP A 31 6.29 18.88 8.78
C ASP A 31 7.24 18.14 9.75
N PRO A 32 8.53 18.52 9.85
CA PRO A 32 9.51 17.89 10.74
C PRO A 32 9.02 17.74 12.19
N HIS A 33 8.14 18.63 12.66
CA HIS A 33 7.60 18.56 14.02
C HIS A 33 6.51 17.48 14.19
N GLN A 34 5.93 16.96 13.10
CA GLN A 34 4.76 16.09 13.11
C GLN A 34 4.99 14.72 12.45
N VAL A 35 6.22 14.42 11.99
CA VAL A 35 6.57 13.14 11.33
C VAL A 35 6.14 11.92 12.16
N GLY A 36 6.39 11.94 13.47
CA GLY A 36 6.02 10.83 14.37
C GLY A 36 4.50 10.60 14.43
N THR A 37 3.71 11.67 14.48
CA THR A 37 2.25 11.61 14.46
C THR A 37 1.74 11.09 13.11
N ALA A 38 2.32 11.56 11.99
CA ALA A 38 1.94 11.15 10.66
C ALA A 38 2.20 9.64 10.41
N LEU A 39 3.37 9.13 10.82
CA LEU A 39 3.69 7.70 10.75
C LEU A 39 2.79 6.85 11.64
N THR A 40 2.49 7.33 12.86
CA THR A 40 1.57 6.63 13.77
C THR A 40 0.18 6.52 13.16
N LEU A 41 -0.33 7.62 12.59
CA LEU A 41 -1.62 7.63 11.92
C LEU A 41 -1.64 6.71 10.70
N GLN A 42 -0.60 6.75 9.87
CA GLN A 42 -0.44 5.87 8.72
C GLN A 42 -0.51 4.39 9.14
N ASN A 43 0.25 4.01 10.17
CA ASN A 43 0.28 2.65 10.68
C ASN A 43 -1.07 2.24 11.29
N ALA A 44 -1.70 3.11 12.07
CA ALA A 44 -3.02 2.86 12.66
C ALA A 44 -4.10 2.62 11.61
N ILE A 45 -4.11 3.43 10.54
CA ILE A 45 -5.03 3.25 9.40
C ILE A 45 -4.73 1.91 8.69
N GLY A 46 -3.45 1.60 8.46
CA GLY A 46 -3.04 0.33 7.85
C GLY A 46 -3.52 -0.88 8.65
N PHE A 47 -3.34 -0.87 9.97
CA PHE A 47 -3.83 -1.91 10.86
C PHE A 47 -5.36 -2.01 10.87
N LEU A 48 -6.08 -0.89 10.89
CA LEU A 48 -7.54 -0.89 10.83
C LEU A 48 -8.03 -1.54 9.52
N ILE A 49 -7.46 -1.16 8.38
CA ILE A 49 -7.78 -1.74 7.07
C ILE A 49 -7.48 -3.24 7.06
N ALA A 50 -6.32 -3.66 7.59
CA ALA A 50 -5.94 -5.06 7.66
C ALA A 50 -6.91 -5.88 8.52
N LEU A 51 -7.30 -5.36 9.69
CA LEU A 51 -8.28 -5.99 10.58
C LEU A 51 -9.61 -6.20 9.86
N VAL A 52 -10.15 -5.14 9.26
CA VAL A 52 -11.42 -5.22 8.51
C VAL A 52 -11.30 -6.21 7.35
N SER A 53 -10.19 -6.19 6.61
CA SER A 53 -9.96 -7.09 5.48
C SER A 53 -9.95 -8.55 5.90
N ILE A 54 -9.27 -8.90 7.00
CA ILE A 54 -9.19 -10.29 7.50
C ILE A 54 -10.59 -10.82 7.85
N HIS A 55 -11.46 -9.98 8.43
CA HIS A 55 -12.83 -10.38 8.74
C HIS A 55 -13.74 -10.44 7.51
N LEU A 56 -13.51 -9.59 6.51
CA LEU A 56 -14.36 -9.49 5.33
C LEU A 56 -14.03 -10.55 4.26
N VAL A 57 -12.76 -10.96 4.15
CA VAL A 57 -12.31 -11.99 3.19
C VAL A 57 -13.13 -13.29 3.26
N PRO A 58 -13.32 -13.95 4.41
CA PRO A 58 -14.11 -15.18 4.46
C PRO A 58 -15.57 -14.92 4.08
N VAL A 59 -16.17 -13.82 4.54
CA VAL A 59 -17.56 -13.45 4.20
C VAL A 59 -17.73 -13.31 2.69
N VAL A 60 -16.80 -12.62 2.02
CA VAL A 60 -16.84 -12.43 0.56
C VAL A 60 -16.51 -13.72 -0.17
N ALA A 61 -15.57 -14.53 0.34
CA ALA A 61 -15.24 -15.83 -0.24
C ALA A 61 -16.45 -16.79 -0.20
N ASP A 62 -17.24 -16.76 0.87
CA ASP A 62 -18.43 -17.61 1.02
C ASP A 62 -19.57 -17.19 0.07
N HIS A 63 -19.73 -15.90 -0.22
CA HIS A 63 -20.82 -15.38 -1.05
C HIS A 63 -20.47 -15.27 -2.54
N ALA A 64 -19.23 -14.88 -2.87
CA ALA A 64 -18.78 -14.56 -4.22
C ALA A 64 -17.59 -15.43 -4.69
N GLY A 65 -17.17 -16.40 -3.86
CA GLY A 65 -16.01 -17.24 -4.13
C GLY A 65 -14.67 -16.51 -3.93
N TRP A 66 -13.58 -17.28 -4.05
CA TRP A 66 -12.22 -16.75 -3.93
C TRP A 66 -11.89 -15.67 -4.97
N TRP A 67 -12.49 -15.74 -6.16
CA TRP A 67 -12.34 -14.68 -7.17
C TRP A 67 -12.85 -13.32 -6.66
N GLY A 68 -14.02 -13.29 -6.02
CA GLY A 68 -14.55 -12.08 -5.40
C GLY A 68 -13.67 -11.56 -4.27
N ALA A 69 -13.16 -12.46 -3.43
CA ALA A 69 -12.24 -12.09 -2.33
C ALA A 69 -10.93 -11.47 -2.86
N PHE A 70 -10.32 -12.08 -3.88
CA PHE A 70 -9.12 -11.52 -4.51
C PHE A 70 -9.40 -10.19 -5.23
N ALA A 71 -10.54 -10.06 -5.91
CA ALA A 71 -10.94 -8.80 -6.56
C ALA A 71 -11.12 -7.66 -5.54
N MET A 72 -11.71 -7.95 -4.37
CA MET A 72 -11.81 -7.00 -3.26
C MET A 72 -10.43 -6.59 -2.75
N LEU A 73 -9.54 -7.55 -2.48
CA LEU A 73 -8.18 -7.28 -1.99
C LEU A 73 -7.34 -6.50 -3.01
N ALA A 74 -7.54 -6.74 -4.32
CA ALA A 74 -6.87 -6.00 -5.38
C ALA A 74 -7.22 -4.50 -5.40
N GLY A 75 -8.35 -4.10 -4.79
CA GLY A 75 -8.73 -2.69 -4.67
C GLY A 75 -7.70 -1.86 -3.91
N GLY A 76 -7.06 -2.42 -2.88
CA GLY A 76 -6.02 -1.72 -2.11
C GLY A 76 -4.82 -1.29 -2.95
N PRO A 77 -4.12 -2.22 -3.62
CA PRO A 77 -3.02 -1.90 -4.53
C PRO A 77 -3.40 -0.97 -5.68
N VAL A 78 -4.62 -1.09 -6.24
CA VAL A 78 -5.10 -0.19 -7.30
C VAL A 78 -5.21 1.24 -6.78
N LEU A 79 -5.86 1.44 -5.63
CA LEU A 79 -5.98 2.76 -5.00
C LEU A 79 -4.62 3.32 -4.60
N GLY A 80 -3.73 2.49 -4.05
CA GLY A 80 -2.35 2.86 -3.71
C GLY A 80 -1.56 3.31 -4.93
N THR A 81 -1.66 2.59 -6.05
CA THR A 81 -1.00 2.95 -7.30
C THR A 81 -1.52 4.28 -7.84
N ILE A 82 -2.83 4.49 -7.84
CA ILE A 82 -3.44 5.76 -8.27
C ILE A 82 -2.95 6.91 -7.38
N ALA A 83 -2.92 6.71 -6.07
CA ALA A 83 -2.43 7.71 -5.12
C ALA A 83 -0.96 8.07 -5.36
N MET A 84 -0.10 7.08 -5.62
CA MET A 84 1.32 7.32 -5.90
C MET A 84 1.56 7.98 -7.25
N VAL A 85 0.78 7.63 -8.28
CA VAL A 85 0.82 8.33 -9.58
C VAL A 85 0.38 9.78 -9.44
N ARG A 86 -0.65 10.05 -8.63
CA ARG A 86 -1.08 11.42 -8.31
C ARG A 86 -0.01 12.18 -7.54
N LEU A 87 0.60 11.55 -6.53
CA LEU A 87 1.69 12.14 -5.76
C LEU A 87 2.86 12.52 -6.68
N ARG A 88 3.25 11.63 -7.59
CA ARG A 88 4.32 11.90 -8.58
C ARG A 88 4.06 13.13 -9.46
N MET A 89 2.80 13.50 -9.67
CA MET A 89 2.41 14.67 -10.47
C MET A 89 2.36 15.97 -9.65
N MET A 90 2.46 15.89 -8.32
CA MET A 90 2.43 17.05 -7.43
C MET A 90 3.81 17.74 -7.39
N PRO A 91 3.86 19.08 -7.30
CA PRO A 91 5.12 19.81 -7.24
C PRO A 91 5.96 19.45 -6.00
N GLU A 92 5.33 19.06 -4.91
CA GLU A 92 5.96 18.61 -3.68
C GLU A 92 6.76 17.31 -3.86
N ALA A 93 6.44 16.49 -4.87
CA ALA A 93 7.19 15.27 -5.15
C ALA A 93 8.64 15.52 -5.59
N ILE A 94 8.99 16.75 -5.98
CA ILE A 94 10.39 17.17 -6.23
C ILE A 94 11.22 17.12 -4.94
N GLN A 95 10.59 17.20 -3.77
CA GLN A 95 11.27 17.13 -2.48
C GLN A 95 11.61 15.68 -2.08
N LEU A 96 10.96 14.69 -2.71
CA LEU A 96 11.19 13.27 -2.43
C LEU A 96 12.54 12.79 -2.96
N ALA A 97 13.23 11.94 -2.20
CA ALA A 97 14.53 11.33 -2.54
C ALA A 97 15.62 12.36 -2.94
N GLY A 98 15.54 13.58 -2.39
CA GLY A 98 16.44 14.69 -2.75
C GLY A 98 16.30 15.16 -4.20
N GLY A 99 15.11 15.00 -4.80
CA GLY A 99 14.81 15.41 -6.18
C GLY A 99 15.30 14.46 -7.26
N LYS A 100 15.77 13.27 -6.90
CA LYS A 100 16.18 12.23 -7.86
C LYS A 100 14.94 11.47 -8.35
N LYS A 101 14.71 11.54 -9.66
CA LYS A 101 13.68 10.76 -10.36
C LYS A 101 14.13 9.33 -10.64
#